data_AF-A0A662IFU1-F1
#
_entry.id   AF-A0A662IFU1-F1
#
_cell.length_a   1.000
_cell.length_b   1.000
_cell.length_c   1.000
_cell.angle_alpha   90.00
_cell.angle_beta   90.00
_cell.angle_gamma   90.00
#
_symmetry.space_group_name_H-M   'P 1'
#
loop_
_entity.id
_entity.type
_entity.pdbx_description
1 polymer ?
#
loop_
_entity_poly.entity_id
_entity_poly.type
_entity_poly.pdbx_seq_one_letter_code
_entity_poly.pdbx_strand_id
1 'polypeptide(L)'
;PCVVRLDRLPSSEGITASALALLYEVLHEALRGSFKARGLMVLLDEAHRVFQFRPVREHVVSRMCAELRKYRVRVWLVTQSLARLPHQVLANIAHLFAFRPLLEDAEWLARRLRLSSEYLGGADPVNVLLSLGVGECFAQHGAGRGVRVRVEVPSWLVERWESWSPEPYRPELALESPYLEARRLIREMEERRLREARRRIAELAEKLVDEQGLTAKERDFLREVARRPELAAKLYAFASGWVGWDEELEGYGLIKSVGGLSYGLTLKARRVLRLLVRDARRELEELAQALK
;
A
#
# COMPACT_ATOMS: atom_id res chain seq x y z
N PRO A 1 25.73 -7.71 -5.37
CA PRO A 1 24.26 -7.70 -5.54
C PRO A 1 23.67 -7.06 -4.29
N CYS A 2 22.53 -6.36 -4.38
CA CYS A 2 21.80 -5.92 -3.19
C CYS A 2 20.60 -6.86 -3.02
N VAL A 3 20.47 -7.49 -1.87
CA VAL A 3 19.35 -8.40 -1.57
C VAL A 3 18.57 -7.82 -0.41
N VAL A 4 17.31 -7.46 -0.66
CA VAL A 4 16.40 -6.97 0.36
C VAL A 4 15.50 -8.12 0.79
N ARG A 5 15.68 -8.59 2.03
CA ARG A 5 14.90 -9.68 2.61
C ARG A 5 13.59 -9.13 3.20
N LEU A 6 12.48 -9.43 2.54
CA LEU A 6 11.14 -9.02 2.97
C LEU A 6 10.42 -10.08 3.82
N ASP A 7 10.99 -11.28 3.93
CA ASP A 7 10.48 -12.43 4.70
C ASP A 7 10.29 -12.13 6.20
N ARG A 8 10.93 -11.07 6.72
CA ARG A 8 10.81 -10.62 8.12
C ARG A 8 9.61 -9.74 8.41
N LEU A 9 8.86 -9.32 7.40
CA LEU A 9 7.68 -8.46 7.59
C LEU A 9 6.47 -9.29 8.03
N PRO A 10 5.61 -8.75 8.91
CA PRO A 10 4.59 -9.52 9.63
C PRO A 10 3.36 -9.89 8.78
N SER A 11 3.17 -9.27 7.61
CA SER A 11 1.99 -9.50 6.77
C SER A 11 2.30 -9.49 5.28
N SER A 12 1.47 -10.18 4.50
CA SER A 12 1.59 -10.26 3.04
C SER A 12 1.41 -8.90 2.36
N GLU A 13 0.56 -8.06 2.95
CA GLU A 13 0.30 -6.67 2.60
C GLU A 13 1.54 -5.83 2.86
N GLY A 14 2.20 -6.01 4.01
CA GLY A 14 3.43 -5.31 4.36
C GLY A 14 4.59 -5.67 3.42
N ILE A 15 4.74 -6.95 3.09
CA ILE A 15 5.71 -7.44 2.10
C ILE A 15 5.47 -6.77 0.75
N THR A 16 4.22 -6.78 0.28
CA THR A 16 3.86 -6.22 -1.01
C THR A 16 4.05 -4.71 -1.04
N ALA A 17 3.55 -3.99 -0.05
CA ALA A 17 3.72 -2.54 0.06
C ALA A 17 5.21 -2.14 0.08
N SER A 18 6.05 -2.89 0.79
CA SER A 18 7.49 -2.64 0.85
C SER A 18 8.18 -2.91 -0.48
N ALA A 19 7.83 -4.01 -1.17
CA ALA A 19 8.35 -4.30 -2.51
C ALA A 19 7.97 -3.20 -3.51
N LEU A 20 6.73 -2.72 -3.45
CA LEU A 20 6.22 -1.61 -4.28
C LEU A 20 6.97 -0.30 -3.99
N ALA A 21 7.17 0.02 -2.71
CA ALA A 21 7.90 1.22 -2.30
C ALA A 21 9.35 1.18 -2.82
N LEU A 22 10.04 0.04 -2.71
CA LEU A 22 11.40 -0.11 -3.22
C LEU A 22 11.47 0.06 -4.75
N LEU A 23 10.54 -0.54 -5.48
CA LEU A 23 10.44 -0.33 -6.94
C LEU A 23 10.16 1.14 -7.29
N TYR A 24 9.36 1.82 -6.46
CA TYR A 24 9.03 3.23 -6.63
C TYR A 24 10.25 4.11 -6.43
N GLU A 25 11.02 3.88 -5.36
CA GLU A 25 12.27 4.59 -5.13
C GLU A 25 13.26 4.39 -6.29
N VAL A 26 13.39 3.17 -6.82
CA VAL A 26 14.24 2.91 -8.00
C VAL A 26 13.78 3.75 -9.21
N LEU A 27 12.47 3.81 -9.47
CA LEU A 27 11.91 4.63 -10.55
C LEU A 27 12.13 6.13 -10.31
N HIS A 28 11.91 6.58 -9.08
CA HIS A 28 12.03 7.98 -8.67
C HIS A 28 13.47 8.48 -8.78
N GLU A 29 14.43 7.68 -8.32
CA GLU A 29 15.85 8.00 -8.44
C GLU A 29 16.34 7.90 -9.89
N ALA A 30 15.77 6.97 -10.69
CA ALA A 30 16.04 6.93 -12.12
C ALA A 30 15.52 8.19 -12.85
N LEU A 31 14.35 8.71 -12.46
CA LEU A 31 13.78 9.96 -12.97
C LEU A 31 14.63 11.19 -12.63
N ARG A 32 15.14 11.25 -11.40
CA ARG A 32 16.00 12.34 -10.93
C ARG A 32 17.39 12.33 -11.57
N GLY A 33 17.79 11.21 -12.19
CA GLY A 33 19.14 11.03 -12.71
C GLY A 33 20.21 10.97 -11.61
N SER A 34 19.79 10.74 -10.37
CA SER A 34 20.64 10.75 -9.16
C SER A 34 21.58 9.56 -9.07
N PHE A 35 21.34 8.49 -9.84
CA PHE A 35 22.27 7.38 -9.97
C PHE A 35 22.36 6.84 -11.40
N LYS A 36 23.49 6.17 -11.71
CA LYS A 36 23.68 5.47 -12.99
C LYS A 36 22.80 4.22 -13.03
N ALA A 37 21.50 4.40 -13.28
CA ALA A 37 20.52 3.33 -13.45
C ALA A 37 20.78 2.45 -14.68
N ARG A 38 21.64 2.91 -15.60
CA ARG A 38 22.00 2.20 -16.83
C ARG A 38 22.68 0.87 -16.49
N GLY A 39 21.94 -0.23 -16.69
CA GLY A 39 22.41 -1.57 -16.41
C GLY A 39 21.99 -2.13 -15.05
N LEU A 40 21.21 -1.36 -14.25
CA LEU A 40 20.57 -1.91 -13.06
C LEU A 40 19.60 -3.03 -13.47
N MET A 41 19.69 -4.15 -12.77
CA MET A 41 18.73 -5.25 -12.86
C MET A 41 17.99 -5.36 -11.52
N VAL A 42 16.67 -5.25 -11.57
CA VAL A 42 15.80 -5.48 -10.42
C VAL A 42 15.14 -6.84 -10.61
N LEU A 43 15.32 -7.73 -9.64
CA LEU A 43 14.69 -9.04 -9.63
C LEU A 43 13.61 -9.07 -8.55
N LEU A 44 12.38 -9.40 -8.95
CA LEU A 44 11.26 -9.59 -8.05
C LEU A 44 10.95 -11.07 -7.97
N ASP A 45 11.29 -11.67 -6.85
CA ASP A 45 10.93 -13.05 -6.52
C ASP A 45 9.49 -13.11 -6.02
N GLU A 46 8.83 -14.25 -6.22
CA GLU A 46 7.42 -14.45 -5.88
C GLU A 46 6.49 -13.35 -6.45
N ALA A 47 6.76 -12.88 -7.68
CA ALA A 47 6.16 -11.67 -8.23
C ALA A 47 4.62 -11.69 -8.19
N HIS A 48 3.97 -12.84 -8.38
CA HIS A 48 2.52 -13.00 -8.27
C HIS A 48 1.91 -12.48 -6.95
N ARG A 49 2.67 -12.44 -5.85
CA ARG A 49 2.21 -11.87 -4.57
C ARG A 49 2.11 -10.35 -4.64
N VAL A 50 3.06 -9.71 -5.32
CA VAL A 50 3.05 -8.25 -5.53
C VAL A 50 1.89 -7.84 -6.45
N PHE A 51 1.55 -8.71 -7.40
CA PHE A 51 0.50 -8.48 -8.39
C PHE A 51 -0.91 -8.91 -7.97
N GLN A 52 -1.08 -9.49 -6.77
CA GLN A 52 -2.37 -10.01 -6.32
C GLN A 52 -3.42 -8.92 -6.06
N PHE A 53 -2.97 -7.70 -5.74
CA PHE A 53 -3.85 -6.57 -5.50
C PHE A 53 -4.26 -5.97 -6.84
N ARG A 54 -5.43 -6.34 -7.35
CA ARG A 54 -5.99 -5.80 -8.60
C ARG A 54 -6.58 -4.40 -8.36
N PRO A 55 -5.93 -3.30 -8.80
CA PRO A 55 -6.55 -1.98 -8.68
C PRO A 55 -7.66 -1.82 -9.72
N VAL A 56 -8.59 -0.89 -9.45
CA VAL A 56 -9.78 -0.59 -10.27
C VAL A 56 -9.44 -0.07 -11.68
N ARG A 57 -8.22 0.41 -11.92
CA ARG A 57 -7.83 1.06 -13.20
C ARG A 57 -6.61 0.43 -13.86
N GLU A 58 -5.42 0.66 -13.32
CA GLU A 58 -4.15 0.25 -13.93
C GLU A 58 -3.24 -0.31 -12.85
N HIS A 59 -2.61 -1.46 -13.11
CA HIS A 59 -1.69 -2.05 -12.16
C HIS A 59 -0.42 -1.20 -12.08
N VAL A 60 -0.25 -0.44 -10.99
CA VAL A 60 0.84 0.52 -10.82
C VAL A 60 2.21 -0.09 -11.13
N VAL A 61 2.42 -1.35 -10.73
CA VAL A 61 3.65 -2.11 -11.02
C VAL A 61 3.86 -2.35 -12.50
N SER A 62 2.79 -2.65 -13.26
CA SER A 62 2.87 -2.85 -14.71
C SER A 62 3.38 -1.58 -15.38
N ARG A 63 2.84 -0.43 -14.98
CA ARG A 63 3.27 0.88 -15.47
C ARG A 63 4.70 1.21 -15.05
N MET A 64 5.07 0.94 -13.81
CA MET A 64 6.43 1.15 -13.32
C MET A 64 7.45 0.30 -14.08
N CYS A 65 7.15 -0.98 -14.34
CA CYS A 65 7.98 -1.86 -15.16
C CYS A 65 8.16 -1.31 -16.58
N ALA A 66 7.10 -0.76 -17.19
CA ALA A 66 7.17 -0.16 -18.52
C ALA A 66 8.02 1.12 -18.53
N GLU A 67 7.88 1.98 -17.51
CA GLU A 67 8.63 3.24 -17.39
C GLU A 67 10.12 3.00 -17.14
N LEU A 68 10.47 2.05 -16.26
CA LEU A 68 11.86 1.70 -15.94
C LEU A 68 12.70 1.32 -17.18
N ARG A 69 12.06 0.76 -18.21
CA ARG A 69 12.71 0.45 -19.49
C ARG A 69 13.29 1.69 -20.17
N LYS A 70 12.62 2.85 -20.08
CA LYS A 70 13.09 4.13 -20.67
C LYS A 70 14.43 4.55 -20.06
N TYR A 71 14.64 4.22 -18.79
CA TYR A 71 15.85 4.51 -18.02
C TYR A 71 16.90 3.40 -18.07
N ARG A 72 16.72 2.39 -18.95
CA ARG A 72 17.61 1.24 -19.12
C ARG A 72 17.77 0.38 -17.85
N VAL A 73 16.76 0.38 -17.00
CA VAL A 73 16.62 -0.57 -15.89
C VAL A 73 15.93 -1.82 -16.43
N ARG A 74 16.49 -3.00 -16.11
CA ARG A 74 15.92 -4.31 -16.48
C ARG A 74 15.16 -4.87 -15.29
N VAL A 75 13.90 -5.25 -15.49
CA VAL A 75 13.10 -5.90 -14.45
C VAL A 75 12.93 -7.38 -14.80
N TRP A 76 13.28 -8.24 -13.86
CA TRP A 76 13.08 -9.69 -13.94
C TRP A 76 11.99 -10.08 -12.94
N LEU A 77 10.96 -10.75 -13.44
CA LEU A 77 9.87 -11.28 -12.62
C LEU A 77 10.04 -12.78 -12.52
N VAL A 78 10.21 -13.28 -11.29
CA VAL A 78 10.25 -14.72 -11.00
C VAL A 78 8.93 -15.07 -10.31
N THR A 79 8.22 -16.06 -10.85
CA THR A 79 6.90 -16.44 -10.33
C THR A 79 6.59 -17.91 -10.64
N GLN A 80 5.84 -18.53 -9.74
CA GLN A 80 5.31 -19.89 -9.89
C GLN A 80 3.87 -19.93 -10.43
N SER A 81 3.19 -18.79 -10.56
CA SER A 81 1.82 -18.69 -11.07
C SER A 81 1.67 -17.49 -11.99
N LEU A 82 1.11 -17.72 -13.19
CA LEU A 82 0.81 -16.66 -14.16
C LEU A 82 -0.60 -16.10 -13.99
N ALA A 83 -1.55 -16.87 -13.47
CA ALA A 83 -2.96 -16.48 -13.28
C ALA A 83 -3.15 -15.18 -12.46
N ARG A 84 -2.19 -14.87 -11.59
CA ARG A 84 -2.19 -13.66 -10.74
C ARG A 84 -1.48 -12.47 -11.38
N LEU A 85 -0.79 -12.65 -12.50
CA LEU A 85 -0.14 -11.56 -13.21
C LEU A 85 -1.15 -10.84 -14.13
N PRO A 86 -1.14 -9.50 -14.19
CA PRO A 86 -1.96 -8.75 -15.13
C PRO A 86 -1.59 -9.11 -16.58
N HIS A 87 -2.59 -9.22 -17.45
CA HIS A 87 -2.40 -9.45 -18.89
C HIS A 87 -1.41 -8.46 -19.52
N GLN A 88 -1.42 -7.20 -19.08
CA GLN A 88 -0.49 -6.17 -19.54
C GLN A 88 0.97 -6.51 -19.19
N VAL A 89 1.22 -7.10 -18.02
CA VAL A 89 2.57 -7.53 -17.63
C VAL A 89 3.01 -8.68 -18.52
N LEU A 90 2.15 -9.70 -18.67
CA LEU A 90 2.43 -10.87 -19.50
C LEU A 90 2.70 -10.51 -20.97
N ALA A 91 1.96 -9.54 -21.52
CA ALA A 91 2.13 -9.06 -22.88
C ALA A 91 3.46 -8.31 -23.11
N ASN A 92 3.99 -7.67 -22.06
CA ASN A 92 5.23 -6.88 -22.14
C ASN A 92 6.51 -7.69 -21.87
N ILE A 93 6.40 -9.00 -21.64
CA ILE A 93 7.55 -9.88 -21.42
C ILE A 93 8.38 -10.00 -22.71
N ALA A 94 9.55 -9.37 -22.70
CA ALA A 94 10.52 -9.41 -23.80
C ALA A 94 11.44 -10.64 -23.75
N HIS A 95 11.67 -11.22 -22.57
CA HIS A 95 12.48 -12.43 -22.40
C HIS A 95 11.73 -13.36 -21.44
N LEU A 96 11.57 -14.62 -21.82
CA LEU A 96 10.86 -15.62 -21.03
C LEU A 96 11.73 -16.86 -20.87
N PHE A 97 11.84 -17.35 -19.63
CA PHE A 97 12.38 -18.66 -19.30
C PHE A 97 11.25 -19.45 -18.64
N ALA A 98 10.68 -20.40 -19.39
CA ALA A 98 9.57 -21.23 -18.93
C ALA A 98 10.12 -22.58 -18.47
N PHE A 99 10.33 -22.70 -17.16
CA PHE A 99 10.57 -23.98 -16.49
C PHE A 99 9.28 -24.79 -16.42
N ARG A 100 9.34 -26.01 -15.85
CA ARG A 100 8.16 -26.85 -15.63
C ARG A 100 7.03 -26.06 -14.95
N PRO A 101 5.91 -25.79 -15.64
CA PRO A 101 4.84 -24.94 -15.11
C PRO A 101 3.81 -25.74 -14.31
N LEU A 102 2.88 -25.02 -13.67
CA LEU A 102 1.64 -25.61 -13.20
C LEU A 102 0.76 -26.01 -14.39
N LEU A 103 -0.10 -27.02 -14.20
CA LEU A 103 -1.01 -27.52 -15.25
C LEU A 103 -1.87 -26.41 -15.85
N GLU A 104 -2.41 -25.52 -15.00
CA GLU A 104 -3.26 -24.39 -15.39
C GLU A 104 -2.54 -23.34 -16.28
N ASP A 105 -1.21 -23.24 -16.18
CA ASP A 105 -0.41 -22.27 -16.91
C ASP A 105 0.21 -22.86 -18.20
N ALA A 106 0.19 -24.19 -18.35
CA ALA A 106 0.92 -24.91 -19.40
C ALA A 106 0.39 -24.60 -20.82
N GLU A 107 -0.93 -24.55 -21.00
CA GLU A 107 -1.53 -24.20 -22.30
C GLU A 107 -1.17 -22.78 -22.73
N TRP A 108 -1.25 -21.83 -21.80
CA TRP A 108 -0.89 -20.44 -22.07
C TRP A 108 0.58 -20.32 -22.46
N LEU A 109 1.47 -21.01 -21.74
CA LEU A 109 2.90 -21.03 -22.04
C LEU A 109 3.20 -21.67 -23.40
N ALA A 110 2.57 -22.80 -23.73
CA ALA A 110 2.73 -23.45 -25.03
C ALA A 110 2.40 -22.48 -26.18
N ARG A 111 1.29 -21.74 -26.05
CA ARG A 111 0.89 -20.71 -27.03
C ARG A 111 1.88 -19.53 -27.05
N ARG A 112 2.26 -19.00 -25.88
CA ARG A 112 3.19 -17.87 -25.76
C ARG A 112 4.55 -18.17 -26.38
N LEU A 113 5.04 -19.40 -26.19
CA LEU A 113 6.30 -19.91 -26.72
C LEU A 113 6.19 -20.36 -28.19
N ARG A 114 5.00 -20.36 -28.78
CA ARG A 114 4.72 -20.81 -30.16
C ARG A 114 5.18 -22.25 -30.40
N LEU A 115 4.92 -23.11 -29.41
CA LEU A 115 5.19 -24.54 -29.50
C LEU A 115 4.04 -25.22 -30.25
N SER A 116 4.35 -25.92 -31.34
CA SER A 116 3.42 -26.76 -32.07
C SER A 116 3.85 -28.22 -31.98
N SER A 117 2.89 -29.14 -32.15
CA SER A 117 3.20 -30.57 -32.20
C SER A 117 4.20 -30.89 -33.31
N GLU A 118 4.06 -30.28 -34.49
CA GLU A 118 5.02 -30.38 -35.59
C GLU A 118 6.44 -29.98 -35.17
N TYR A 119 6.59 -28.83 -34.49
CA TYR A 119 7.89 -28.36 -34.01
C TYR A 119 8.53 -29.32 -32.99
N LEU A 120 7.70 -30.00 -32.21
CA LEU A 120 8.12 -30.94 -31.18
C LEU A 120 8.15 -32.40 -31.67
N GLY A 121 8.15 -32.63 -32.98
CA GLY A 121 8.27 -33.97 -33.55
C GLY A 121 7.05 -34.87 -33.31
N GLY A 122 5.85 -34.28 -33.28
CA GLY A 122 4.58 -34.98 -33.04
C GLY A 122 4.15 -35.00 -31.57
N ALA A 123 4.99 -34.57 -30.63
CA ALA A 123 4.65 -34.54 -29.21
C ALA A 123 3.66 -33.40 -28.87
N ASP A 124 2.78 -33.62 -27.90
CA ASP A 124 1.88 -32.59 -27.39
C ASP A 124 2.67 -31.51 -26.62
N PRO A 125 2.56 -30.21 -26.98
CA PRO A 125 3.29 -29.13 -26.32
C PRO A 125 3.07 -29.01 -24.82
N VAL A 126 1.86 -29.29 -24.33
CA VAL A 126 1.53 -29.19 -22.89
C VAL A 126 2.27 -30.29 -22.13
N ASN A 127 2.19 -31.53 -22.61
CA ASN A 127 2.92 -32.66 -22.02
C ASN A 127 4.43 -32.46 -22.04
N VAL A 128 4.99 -31.85 -23.10
CA VAL A 128 6.43 -31.52 -23.16
C VAL A 128 6.83 -30.49 -22.10
N LEU A 129 6.00 -29.47 -21.85
CA LEU A 129 6.28 -28.48 -20.79
C LEU A 129 6.20 -29.10 -19.39
N LEU A 130 5.20 -29.96 -19.15
CA LEU A 130 4.99 -30.60 -17.84
C LEU A 130 6.05 -31.67 -17.51
N SER A 131 6.71 -32.21 -18.53
CA SER A 131 7.78 -33.22 -18.38
C SER A 131 9.19 -32.65 -18.27
N LEU A 132 9.35 -31.32 -18.27
CA LEU A 132 10.66 -30.68 -18.11
C LEU A 132 11.34 -31.09 -16.79
N GLY A 133 12.60 -31.49 -16.89
CA GLY A 133 13.45 -31.81 -15.75
C GLY A 133 13.95 -30.58 -14.99
N VAL A 134 14.62 -30.81 -13.85
CA VAL A 134 15.25 -29.73 -13.08
C VAL A 134 16.35 -29.07 -13.93
N GLY A 135 16.29 -27.74 -14.03
CA GLY A 135 17.22 -26.95 -14.85
C GLY A 135 16.87 -26.93 -16.34
N GLU A 136 15.88 -27.70 -16.81
CA GLU A 136 15.41 -27.62 -18.19
C GLU A 136 14.29 -26.59 -18.33
N CYS A 137 14.35 -25.79 -19.40
CA CYS A 137 13.31 -24.80 -19.69
C CYS A 137 13.20 -24.52 -21.19
N PHE A 138 12.14 -23.81 -21.57
CA PHE A 138 12.09 -23.12 -22.86
C PHE A 138 12.46 -21.65 -22.68
N ALA A 139 13.45 -21.20 -23.44
CA ALA A 139 13.87 -19.80 -23.49
C ALA A 139 13.32 -19.13 -24.74
N GLN A 140 12.81 -17.91 -24.60
CA GLN A 140 12.27 -17.11 -25.69
C GLN A 140 12.78 -15.67 -25.60
N HIS A 141 13.19 -15.12 -26.74
CA HIS A 141 13.53 -13.72 -26.90
C HIS A 141 12.56 -13.01 -27.85
N GLY A 142 11.97 -11.91 -27.39
CA GLY A 142 11.02 -11.09 -28.12
C GLY A 142 9.80 -11.88 -28.58
N ALA A 143 9.50 -11.75 -29.87
CA ALA A 143 8.42 -12.45 -30.56
C ALA A 143 8.86 -13.77 -31.20
N GLY A 144 10.10 -14.22 -30.97
CA GLY A 144 10.63 -15.47 -31.52
C GLY A 144 9.92 -16.72 -30.98
N ARG A 145 10.21 -17.89 -31.53
CA ARG A 145 9.75 -19.18 -30.97
C ARG A 145 10.61 -19.54 -29.74
N GLY A 146 10.03 -20.24 -28.78
CA GLY A 146 10.75 -20.80 -27.63
C GLY A 146 11.68 -21.94 -28.05
N VAL A 147 12.89 -21.96 -27.48
CA VAL A 147 13.90 -23.01 -27.72
C VAL A 147 14.15 -23.74 -26.41
N ARG A 148 14.18 -25.09 -26.45
CA ARG A 148 14.50 -25.89 -25.28
C ARG A 148 15.99 -25.72 -24.92
N VAL A 149 16.27 -25.40 -23.68
CA VAL A 149 17.62 -25.18 -23.14
C VAL A 149 17.74 -25.80 -21.76
N ARG A 150 18.99 -26.05 -21.35
CA ARG A 150 19.33 -26.43 -19.97
C ARG A 150 20.13 -25.31 -19.33
N VAL A 151 19.69 -24.87 -18.16
CA VAL A 151 20.39 -23.87 -17.36
C VAL A 151 21.38 -24.59 -16.48
N GLU A 152 22.65 -24.23 -16.64
CA GLU A 152 23.75 -24.74 -15.82
C GLU A 152 24.37 -23.57 -15.05
N VAL A 153 24.62 -23.79 -13.75
CA VAL A 153 25.28 -22.81 -12.90
C VAL A 153 26.76 -23.17 -12.87
N PRO A 154 27.66 -22.31 -13.38
CA PRO A 154 29.09 -22.59 -13.33
C PRO A 154 29.60 -22.73 -11.90
N SER A 155 30.51 -23.67 -11.64
CA SER A 155 31.06 -23.93 -10.31
C SER A 155 31.65 -22.68 -9.64
N TRP A 156 32.40 -21.87 -10.42
CA TRP A 156 32.97 -20.62 -9.93
C TRP A 156 31.92 -19.62 -9.41
N LEU A 157 30.68 -19.66 -9.94
CA LEU A 157 29.60 -18.78 -9.50
C LEU A 157 29.00 -19.29 -8.19
N VAL A 158 28.93 -20.61 -8.00
CA VAL A 158 28.48 -21.25 -6.75
C VAL A 158 29.43 -20.89 -5.61
N GLU A 159 30.74 -21.11 -5.80
CA GLU A 159 31.78 -20.77 -4.82
C GLU A 159 31.73 -19.28 -4.44
N ARG A 160 31.57 -18.41 -5.45
CA ARG A 160 31.46 -16.97 -5.22
C ARG A 160 30.18 -16.58 -4.48
N TRP A 161 29.08 -17.30 -4.71
CA TRP A 161 27.82 -17.07 -3.99
C TRP A 161 27.90 -17.52 -2.54
N GLU A 162 28.53 -18.65 -2.25
CA GLU A 162 28.75 -19.13 -0.88
C GLU A 162 29.61 -18.18 -0.05
N SER A 163 30.61 -17.56 -0.67
CA SER A 163 31.43 -16.51 -0.04
C SER A 163 30.78 -15.13 -0.03
N TRP A 164 29.66 -14.94 -0.75
CA TRP A 164 29.01 -13.64 -0.85
C TRP A 164 28.20 -13.34 0.42
N SER A 165 28.59 -12.28 1.11
CA SER A 165 27.78 -11.67 2.16
C SER A 165 27.19 -10.35 1.67
N PRO A 166 25.90 -10.08 1.90
CA PRO A 166 25.36 -8.74 1.70
C PRO A 166 26.14 -7.76 2.57
N GLU A 167 26.38 -6.54 2.07
CA GLU A 167 26.92 -5.49 2.94
C GLU A 167 25.99 -5.34 4.16
N PRO A 168 26.55 -5.27 5.38
CA PRO A 168 25.75 -5.11 6.58
C PRO A 168 24.90 -3.85 6.46
N TYR A 169 23.68 -3.92 6.98
CA TYR A 169 22.79 -2.78 7.09
C TYR A 169 23.55 -1.59 7.69
N ARG A 170 23.63 -0.49 6.94
CA ARG A 170 24.23 0.78 7.37
C ARG A 170 23.11 1.68 7.92
N PRO A 171 22.96 1.81 9.25
CA PRO A 171 21.87 2.59 9.84
C PRO A 171 21.92 4.06 9.43
N GLU A 172 23.09 4.57 9.04
CA GLU A 172 23.24 5.95 8.57
C GLU A 172 22.41 6.22 7.31
N LEU A 173 22.31 5.25 6.39
CA LEU A 173 21.51 5.38 5.16
C LEU A 173 20.00 5.31 5.40
N ALA A 174 19.57 4.71 6.52
CA ALA A 174 18.15 4.68 6.88
C ALA A 174 17.67 6.04 7.41
N LEU A 175 18.55 6.80 8.05
CA LEU A 175 18.27 8.15 8.54
C LEU A 175 18.15 9.18 7.40
N GLU A 176 18.73 8.88 6.23
CA GLU A 176 18.59 9.68 5.00
C GLU A 176 17.35 9.30 4.18
N SER A 177 16.52 8.36 4.65
CA SER A 177 15.36 7.88 3.89
C SER A 177 14.30 8.97 3.73
N PRO A 178 13.90 9.31 2.49
CA PRO A 178 12.76 10.20 2.21
C PRO A 178 11.47 9.72 2.88
N TYR A 179 11.35 8.43 3.18
CA TYR A 179 10.21 7.86 3.89
C TYR A 179 10.15 8.30 5.36
N LEU A 180 11.28 8.38 6.07
CA LEU A 180 11.31 8.87 7.44
C LEU A 180 11.03 10.38 7.49
N GLU A 181 11.55 11.13 6.51
CA GLU A 181 11.25 12.55 6.35
C GLU A 181 9.76 12.77 6.02
N ALA A 182 9.19 12.00 5.08
CA ALA A 182 7.77 12.04 4.77
C ALA A 182 6.91 11.63 5.97
N ARG A 183 7.29 10.60 6.73
CA ARG A 183 6.57 10.18 7.94
C ARG A 183 6.63 11.23 9.04
N ARG A 184 7.77 11.91 9.18
CA ARG A 184 7.93 13.05 10.09
C ARG A 184 7.07 14.23 9.64
N LEU A 185 7.10 14.60 8.36
CA LEU A 185 6.29 15.68 7.78
C LEU A 185 4.79 15.40 7.87
N ILE A 186 4.37 14.16 7.64
CA ILE A 186 2.98 13.72 7.81
C ILE A 186 2.57 13.90 9.27
N ARG A 187 3.38 13.42 10.21
CA ARG A 187 3.11 13.57 11.64
C ARG A 187 3.09 15.05 12.09
N GLU A 188 4.03 15.86 11.62
CA GLU A 188 4.09 17.30 11.91
C GLU A 188 2.88 18.04 11.30
N MET A 189 2.46 17.68 10.08
CA MET A 189 1.22 18.18 9.48
C MET A 189 -0.01 17.77 10.26
N GLU A 190 -0.13 16.50 10.64
CA GLU A 190 -1.24 15.95 11.42
C GLU A 190 -1.32 16.69 12.76
N GLU A 191 -0.22 16.81 13.50
CA GLU A 191 -0.16 17.55 14.76
C GLU A 191 -0.50 19.04 14.60
N ARG A 192 -0.10 19.66 13.48
CA ARG A 192 -0.46 21.06 13.19
C ARG A 192 -1.96 21.20 12.89
N ARG A 193 -2.52 20.33 12.05
CA ARG A 193 -3.95 20.30 11.74
C ARG A 193 -4.78 20.04 12.99
N LEU A 194 -4.34 19.12 13.85
CA LEU A 194 -5.00 18.77 15.09
C LEU A 194 -5.02 19.94 16.08
N ARG A 195 -3.92 20.71 16.15
CA ARG A 195 -3.86 21.97 16.91
C ARG A 195 -4.80 23.05 16.35
N GLU A 196 -4.82 23.24 15.03
CA GLU A 196 -5.72 24.20 14.37
C GLU A 196 -7.20 23.82 14.55
N ALA A 197 -7.53 22.53 14.46
CA ALA A 197 -8.86 21.97 14.72
C ALA A 197 -9.34 22.27 16.15
N ARG A 198 -8.51 21.94 17.16
CA ARG A 198 -8.82 22.23 18.57
C ARG A 198 -9.09 23.71 18.78
N ARG A 199 -8.24 24.58 18.22
CA ARG A 199 -8.40 26.03 18.30
C ARG A 199 -9.72 26.51 17.68
N ARG A 200 -10.06 26.04 16.48
CA ARG A 200 -11.31 26.42 15.80
C ARG A 200 -12.54 25.98 16.56
N ILE A 201 -12.54 24.75 17.08
CA ILE A 201 -13.64 24.21 17.90
C ILE A 201 -13.79 25.05 19.17
N ALA A 202 -12.69 25.42 19.82
CA ALA A 202 -12.72 26.28 21.00
C ALA A 202 -13.30 27.67 20.70
N GLU A 203 -12.82 28.32 19.63
CA GLU A 203 -13.30 29.64 19.20
C GLU A 203 -14.78 29.62 18.81
N LEU A 204 -15.24 28.56 18.14
CA LEU A 204 -16.64 28.38 17.81
C LEU A 204 -17.49 28.14 19.06
N ALA A 205 -17.03 27.30 19.98
CA ALA A 205 -17.74 27.02 21.22
C ALA A 205 -17.94 28.30 22.05
N GLU A 206 -16.89 29.13 22.22
CA GLU A 206 -16.98 30.43 22.89
C GLU A 206 -18.00 31.37 22.23
N LYS A 207 -17.94 31.51 20.89
CA LYS A 207 -18.89 32.35 20.14
C LYS A 207 -20.34 31.91 20.34
N LEU A 208 -20.55 30.61 20.51
CA LEU A 208 -21.88 30.03 20.65
C LEU A 208 -22.43 30.13 22.08
N VAL A 209 -21.60 30.38 23.10
CA VAL A 209 -22.05 30.55 24.50
C VAL A 209 -23.05 31.71 24.63
N ASP A 210 -22.83 32.77 23.84
CA ASP A 210 -23.62 34.01 23.89
C ASP A 210 -24.86 33.99 23.00
N GLU A 211 -25.16 32.88 22.32
CA GLU A 211 -26.37 32.78 21.51
C GLU A 211 -27.65 32.80 22.36
N GLN A 212 -28.63 33.59 21.91
CA GLN A 212 -29.92 33.71 22.58
C GLN A 212 -30.73 32.41 22.49
N GLY A 213 -31.22 31.92 23.64
CA GLY A 213 -32.09 30.74 23.74
C GLY A 213 -31.40 29.48 24.25
N LEU A 214 -30.14 29.57 24.68
CA LEU A 214 -29.45 28.49 25.39
C LEU A 214 -29.82 28.47 26.88
N THR A 215 -30.03 27.27 27.41
CA THR A 215 -30.19 26.99 28.83
C THR A 215 -28.85 27.13 29.58
N ALA A 216 -28.89 27.28 30.90
CA ALA A 216 -27.67 27.34 31.73
C ALA A 216 -26.75 26.13 31.51
N LYS A 217 -27.33 24.93 31.45
CA LYS A 217 -26.59 23.67 31.20
C LYS A 217 -25.94 23.63 29.82
N GLU A 218 -26.60 24.15 28.77
CA GLU A 218 -26.05 24.20 27.41
C GLU A 218 -24.88 25.19 27.31
N ARG A 219 -24.97 26.33 28.02
CA ARG A 219 -23.85 27.30 28.10
C ARG A 219 -22.66 26.73 28.85
N ASP A 220 -22.90 26.06 29.97
CA ASP A 220 -21.82 25.44 30.76
C ASP A 220 -21.13 24.33 29.95
N PHE A 221 -21.89 23.56 29.17
CA PHE A 221 -21.31 22.58 28.25
C PHE A 221 -20.47 23.21 27.14
N LEU A 222 -20.94 24.30 26.50
CA LEU A 222 -20.17 24.99 25.47
C LEU A 222 -18.87 25.61 26.02
N ARG A 223 -18.89 26.14 27.25
CA ARG A 223 -17.68 26.60 27.95
C ARG A 223 -16.71 25.44 28.22
N GLU A 224 -17.22 24.27 28.52
CA GLU A 224 -16.38 23.09 28.72
C GLU A 224 -15.77 22.58 27.41
N VAL A 225 -16.54 22.60 26.30
CA VAL A 225 -16.02 22.32 24.95
C VAL A 225 -14.97 23.36 24.52
N ALA A 226 -15.14 24.63 24.90
CA ALA A 226 -14.13 25.66 24.65
C ALA A 226 -12.80 25.37 25.35
N ARG A 227 -12.85 24.84 26.58
CA ARG A 227 -11.66 24.42 27.34
C ARG A 227 -11.08 23.10 26.86
N ARG A 228 -11.95 22.19 26.41
CA ARG A 228 -11.64 20.81 26.04
C ARG A 228 -12.30 20.44 24.70
N PRO A 229 -11.74 20.89 23.57
CA PRO A 229 -12.31 20.66 22.24
C PRO A 229 -12.52 19.18 21.88
N GLU A 230 -11.77 18.28 22.54
CA GLU A 230 -11.88 16.83 22.39
C GLU A 230 -13.27 16.30 22.77
N LEU A 231 -13.98 16.98 23.68
CA LEU A 231 -15.35 16.62 24.07
C LEU A 231 -16.32 16.75 22.89
N ALA A 232 -16.12 17.72 21.99
CA ALA A 232 -16.92 17.83 20.78
C ALA A 232 -16.69 16.65 19.82
N ALA A 233 -15.45 16.19 19.69
CA ALA A 233 -15.09 15.03 18.86
C ALA A 233 -15.68 13.73 19.42
N LYS A 234 -15.57 13.52 20.74
CA LYS A 234 -16.18 12.37 21.44
C LYS A 234 -17.70 12.34 21.26
N LEU A 235 -18.34 13.50 21.42
CA LEU A 235 -19.80 13.61 21.29
C LEU A 235 -20.27 13.39 19.84
N TYR A 236 -19.50 13.85 18.84
CA TYR A 236 -19.73 13.54 17.43
C TYR A 236 -19.57 12.04 17.14
N ALA A 237 -18.51 11.41 17.65
CA ALA A 237 -18.26 9.98 17.47
C ALA A 237 -19.38 9.13 18.07
N PHE A 238 -19.85 9.49 19.27
CA PHE A 238 -21.01 8.84 19.91
C PHE A 238 -22.30 9.05 19.09
N ALA A 239 -22.61 10.30 18.70
CA ALA A 239 -23.81 10.62 17.91
C ALA A 239 -23.83 9.97 16.51
N SER A 240 -22.65 9.71 15.94
CA SER A 240 -22.48 9.03 14.65
C SER A 240 -22.49 7.50 14.77
N GLY A 241 -22.64 6.96 15.98
CA GLY A 241 -22.63 5.51 16.25
C GLY A 241 -21.26 4.87 16.13
N TRP A 242 -20.17 5.65 16.15
CA TRP A 242 -18.80 5.15 16.02
C TRP A 242 -18.23 4.61 17.32
N VAL A 243 -18.82 5.00 18.45
CA VAL A 243 -18.46 4.58 19.81
C VAL A 243 -19.75 4.35 20.58
N GLY A 244 -19.87 3.20 21.26
CA GLY A 244 -21.07 2.80 21.98
C GLY A 244 -21.17 3.36 23.41
N TRP A 245 -20.04 3.69 24.05
CA TRP A 245 -19.96 4.18 25.43
C TRP A 245 -18.60 4.88 25.68
N ASP A 246 -18.59 5.97 26.46
CA ASP A 246 -17.42 6.80 26.84
C ASP A 246 -17.61 7.35 28.28
N GLU A 247 -16.80 6.87 29.23
CA GLU A 247 -16.92 7.18 30.66
C GLU A 247 -16.88 8.68 30.98
N GLU A 248 -16.12 9.44 30.20
CA GLU A 248 -15.97 10.88 30.40
C GLU A 248 -17.23 11.62 29.93
N LEU A 249 -17.79 11.25 28.77
CA LEU A 249 -19.12 11.74 28.37
C LEU A 249 -20.19 11.35 29.41
N GLU A 250 -20.13 10.18 30.03
CA GLU A 250 -21.09 9.79 31.08
C GLU A 250 -20.94 10.63 32.36
N GLY A 251 -19.71 10.96 32.76
CA GLY A 251 -19.41 11.82 33.91
C GLY A 251 -19.98 13.24 33.80
N TYR A 252 -20.04 13.80 32.58
CA TYR A 252 -20.74 15.07 32.31
C TYR A 252 -22.26 14.88 32.10
N GLY A 253 -22.79 13.67 32.19
CA GLY A 253 -24.20 13.34 31.91
C GLY A 253 -24.57 13.38 30.42
N LEU A 254 -23.57 13.28 29.54
CA LEU A 254 -23.68 13.42 28.08
C LEU A 254 -23.99 12.10 27.34
N ILE A 255 -23.94 10.94 28.01
CA ILE A 255 -24.29 9.64 27.40
C ILE A 255 -25.76 9.27 27.57
N LYS A 256 -26.30 9.45 28.78
CA LYS A 256 -27.74 9.24 29.09
C LYS A 256 -28.66 10.15 28.26
N SER A 257 -28.07 11.14 27.61
CA SER A 257 -28.69 12.18 26.81
C SER A 257 -28.72 11.89 25.31
N VAL A 258 -27.93 10.91 24.83
CA VAL A 258 -27.82 10.59 23.40
C VAL A 258 -28.31 9.17 23.08
N GLY A 259 -28.40 8.26 24.07
CA GLY A 259 -28.78 6.85 23.89
C GLY A 259 -30.29 6.52 23.81
N GLY A 260 -31.21 7.48 23.94
CA GLY A 260 -32.64 7.23 23.73
C GLY A 260 -33.55 7.85 24.79
N LEU A 261 -34.53 8.62 24.28
CA LEU A 261 -35.72 9.20 24.94
C LEU A 261 -35.49 10.43 25.84
N SER A 262 -35.83 11.59 25.26
CA SER A 262 -35.90 12.94 25.83
C SER A 262 -34.57 13.72 25.87
N TYR A 263 -34.43 14.70 24.96
CA TYR A 263 -33.81 15.96 25.36
C TYR A 263 -34.70 17.13 25.03
N GLY A 264 -34.97 17.92 26.06
CA GLY A 264 -34.99 19.37 25.95
C GLY A 264 -33.56 19.91 25.79
N LEU A 265 -32.86 19.48 24.72
CA LEU A 265 -31.86 20.34 24.09
C LEU A 265 -32.71 21.17 23.16
N THR A 266 -32.64 22.48 23.28
CA THR A 266 -33.43 23.33 22.40
C THR A 266 -33.09 23.00 20.95
N LEU A 267 -34.05 23.15 20.03
CA LEU A 267 -33.83 22.96 18.58
C LEU A 267 -32.61 23.78 18.09
N LYS A 268 -32.27 24.85 18.82
CA LYS A 268 -31.07 25.67 18.69
C LYS A 268 -29.78 24.94 19.08
N ALA A 269 -29.66 24.34 20.27
CA ALA A 269 -28.45 23.59 20.63
C ALA A 269 -28.15 22.41 19.69
N ARG A 270 -29.20 21.75 19.16
CA ARG A 270 -29.05 20.76 18.07
C ARG A 270 -28.55 21.38 16.76
N ARG A 271 -28.97 22.60 16.43
CA ARG A 271 -28.44 23.34 15.27
C ARG A 271 -27.00 23.78 15.49
N VAL A 272 -26.66 24.26 16.68
CA VAL A 272 -25.33 24.70 17.10
C VAL A 272 -24.32 23.55 17.04
N LEU A 273 -24.67 22.38 17.58
CA LEU A 273 -23.84 21.18 17.48
C LEU A 273 -23.74 20.67 16.05
N ARG A 274 -24.82 20.73 15.25
CA ARG A 274 -24.75 20.42 13.83
C ARG A 274 -23.93 21.43 13.03
N LEU A 275 -23.89 22.70 13.42
CA LEU A 275 -23.08 23.74 12.79
C LEU A 275 -21.60 23.54 13.14
N LEU A 276 -21.27 23.30 14.41
CA LEU A 276 -19.94 22.85 14.85
C LEU A 276 -19.50 21.60 14.08
N VAL A 277 -20.37 20.60 13.95
CA VAL A 277 -20.13 19.36 13.21
C VAL A 277 -20.05 19.58 11.71
N ARG A 278 -20.77 20.54 11.13
CA ARG A 278 -20.75 20.82 9.69
C ARG A 278 -19.52 21.63 9.29
N ASP A 279 -19.15 22.62 10.10
CA ASP A 279 -18.06 23.54 9.84
C ASP A 279 -16.70 22.95 10.22
N ALA A 280 -16.67 21.98 11.16
CA ALA A 280 -15.46 21.26 11.57
C ALA A 280 -15.52 19.76 11.23
N ARG A 281 -16.39 19.34 10.28
CA ARG A 281 -16.67 17.91 10.02
C ARG A 281 -15.42 17.09 9.77
N ARG A 282 -14.56 17.59 8.89
CA ARG A 282 -13.34 16.90 8.48
C ARG A 282 -12.35 16.83 9.64
N GLU A 283 -12.23 17.91 10.39
CA GLU A 283 -11.35 18.06 11.54
C GLU A 283 -11.77 17.19 12.74
N LEU A 284 -13.07 17.05 12.97
CA LEU A 284 -13.66 16.21 14.02
C LEU A 284 -13.59 14.72 13.66
N GLU A 285 -13.74 14.36 12.39
CA GLU A 285 -13.56 12.98 11.91
C GLU A 285 -12.10 12.53 12.07
N GLU A 286 -11.13 13.39 11.77
CA GLU A 286 -9.69 13.14 11.98
C GLU A 286 -9.33 13.08 13.50
N LEU A 287 -9.86 13.98 14.32
CA LEU A 287 -9.70 13.95 15.79
C LEU A 287 -10.31 12.68 16.42
N ALA A 288 -11.49 12.27 15.97
CA ALA A 288 -12.16 11.07 16.46
C ALA A 288 -11.39 9.79 16.08
N GLN A 289 -10.70 9.76 14.94
CA GLN A 289 -9.82 8.66 14.57
C GLN A 289 -8.54 8.64 15.41
N ALA A 290 -7.99 9.81 15.76
CA ALA A 290 -6.78 9.92 16.59
C ALA A 290 -7.01 9.60 18.09
N LEU A 291 -8.27 9.61 18.55
CA LEU A 291 -8.65 9.26 19.92
C LEU A 291 -9.00 7.76 20.09
N LYS A 292 -8.98 6.97 19.01
CA LYS A 292 -9.08 5.50 19.05
C LYS A 292 -7.72 4.86 19.25
#